data_AF-A0A6I5CHM3-F1
#
_entry.id   AF-A0A6I5CHM3-F1
#
_cell.length_a   1.000
_cell.length_b   1.000
_cell.length_c   1.000
_cell.angle_alpha   90.00
_cell.angle_beta   90.00
_cell.angle_gamma   90.00
#
_symmetry.space_group_name_H-M   'P 1'
#
loop_
_entity.id
_entity.type
_entity.pdbx_description
1 polymer ?
#
loop_
_entity_poly.entity_id
_entity_poly.type
_entity_poly.pdbx_seq_one_letter_code
_entity_poly.pdbx_strand_id
1 'polypeptide(L)'
;DDLGDARPTGLWVRGRPSLRMWALRSVALVGARACTDYGAHMAATLAAGLTERGWVVVSGGAYGIDGAAHRGTLAGAGATVAVLACGVDRSYPRGHTGLLTRIAQQGLVIGELPPGEHPTPSRFIVRNRVIAALTRGTVVVEAAYRSGSLVTARAAQRLGRHTMGVPGPATSALSAGVHELLRDGATLVTDAAEVAELIGDIGELAPERRGPVLPRDLLPPETRQILAALPASGAPTAAEIARGARTTPDDAVAGLYELRSLGYVERHGDGWKLTRQAVISGRRDPEPC
;
A
#
# COMPACT_ATOMS: atom_id res chain seq x y z
N ASP A 1 -11.83 -25.11 10.97
CA ASP A 1 -13.07 -25.17 10.16
C ASP A 1 -13.79 -23.87 10.43
N ASP A 2 -13.26 -22.80 9.83
CA ASP A 2 -13.46 -21.43 10.32
C ASP A 2 -14.85 -20.88 9.98
N LEU A 3 -15.49 -21.46 8.96
CA LEU A 3 -16.82 -21.05 8.52
C LEU A 3 -17.95 -21.81 9.24
N GLY A 4 -17.67 -22.85 10.03
CA GLY A 4 -18.69 -23.63 10.74
C GLY A 4 -19.84 -24.07 9.82
N ASP A 5 -21.08 -23.76 10.21
CA ASP A 5 -22.29 -24.07 9.42
C ASP A 5 -22.34 -23.36 8.06
N ALA A 6 -21.58 -22.27 7.89
CA ALA A 6 -21.47 -21.56 6.62
C ALA A 6 -20.41 -22.16 5.68
N ARG A 7 -19.75 -23.27 6.06
CA ARG A 7 -18.73 -23.92 5.22
C ARG A 7 -19.34 -24.42 3.90
N PRO A 8 -18.64 -24.29 2.78
CA PRO A 8 -19.11 -24.87 1.52
C PRO A 8 -19.08 -26.40 1.63
N THR A 9 -20.12 -27.07 1.12
CA THR A 9 -20.13 -28.54 0.99
C THR A 9 -18.99 -29.05 0.11
N GLY A 10 -18.60 -28.25 -0.88
CA GLY A 10 -17.48 -28.49 -1.75
C GLY A 10 -17.19 -27.26 -2.61
N LEU A 11 -16.02 -27.24 -3.24
CA LEU A 11 -15.63 -26.20 -4.19
C LEU A 11 -15.37 -26.84 -5.55
N TRP A 12 -15.99 -26.29 -6.58
CA TRP A 12 -15.61 -26.54 -7.96
C TRP A 12 -14.34 -25.76 -8.25
N VAL A 13 -13.36 -26.42 -8.87
CA VAL A 13 -12.04 -25.86 -9.14
C VAL A 13 -11.71 -26.05 -10.62
N ARG A 14 -11.38 -24.94 -11.29
CA ARG A 14 -10.92 -24.91 -12.67
C ARG A 14 -9.50 -24.36 -12.71
N GLY A 15 -8.56 -25.22 -13.07
CA GLY A 15 -7.12 -24.93 -13.14
C GLY A 15 -6.32 -26.11 -12.61
N ARG A 16 -4.99 -26.01 -12.66
CA ARG A 16 -4.06 -27.11 -12.29
C ARG A 16 -3.49 -27.03 -10.87
N PRO A 17 -3.17 -25.83 -10.32
CA PRO A 17 -2.52 -25.74 -9.01
C PRO A 17 -3.35 -26.32 -7.86
N SER A 18 -2.67 -26.71 -6.77
CA SER A 18 -3.35 -27.16 -5.55
C SER A 18 -3.92 -25.97 -4.78
N LEU A 19 -5.25 -25.86 -4.75
CA LEU A 19 -5.95 -24.82 -3.96
C LEU A 19 -5.52 -24.85 -2.48
N ARG A 20 -5.35 -26.04 -1.91
CA ARG A 20 -4.93 -26.22 -0.52
C ARG A 20 -3.57 -25.59 -0.26
N MET A 21 -2.60 -25.78 -1.17
CA MET A 21 -1.26 -25.20 -1.02
C MET A 21 -1.29 -23.69 -1.19
N TRP A 22 -2.04 -23.20 -2.17
CA TRP A 22 -2.16 -21.78 -2.43
C TRP A 22 -2.86 -21.02 -1.30
N ALA A 23 -3.82 -21.64 -0.61
CA ALA A 23 -4.49 -21.06 0.54
C ALA A 23 -3.58 -20.84 1.77
N LEU A 24 -2.41 -21.51 1.85
CA LEU A 24 -1.48 -21.34 2.99
C LEU A 24 -0.76 -19.99 2.97
N ARG A 25 -0.58 -19.41 1.78
CA ARG A 25 0.16 -18.15 1.58
C ARG A 25 -0.59 -17.25 0.61
N SER A 26 -1.82 -16.92 0.98
CA SER A 26 -2.76 -16.14 0.16
C SER A 26 -3.25 -14.89 0.87
N VAL A 27 -3.58 -13.89 0.05
CA VAL A 27 -4.12 -12.60 0.50
C VAL A 27 -5.26 -12.17 -0.41
N ALA A 28 -6.33 -11.65 0.18
CA ALA A 28 -7.45 -11.11 -0.57
C ALA A 28 -7.19 -9.66 -0.95
N LEU A 29 -7.35 -9.32 -2.23
CA LEU A 29 -7.38 -7.93 -2.73
C LEU A 29 -8.77 -7.67 -3.30
N VAL A 30 -9.54 -6.80 -2.65
CA VAL A 30 -10.95 -6.54 -3.00
C VAL A 30 -11.25 -5.04 -3.01
N GLY A 31 -12.29 -4.63 -3.73
CA GLY A 31 -12.71 -3.24 -3.70
C GLY A 31 -13.87 -2.89 -4.62
N ALA A 32 -13.95 -1.61 -4.96
CA ALA A 32 -15.00 -1.03 -5.77
C ALA A 32 -15.02 -1.61 -7.20
N ARG A 33 -16.22 -1.87 -7.71
CA ARG A 33 -16.43 -2.32 -9.10
C ARG A 33 -16.22 -1.21 -10.13
N ALA A 34 -16.59 0.01 -9.75
CA ALA A 34 -16.29 1.24 -10.48
C ALA A 34 -15.23 1.99 -9.67
N CYS A 35 -13.99 1.48 -9.73
CA CYS A 35 -12.85 2.08 -9.05
C CYS A 35 -12.28 3.26 -9.85
N THR A 36 -11.49 4.09 -9.18
CA THR A 36 -10.70 5.13 -9.83
C THR A 36 -9.46 4.54 -10.53
N ASP A 37 -8.79 5.33 -11.37
CA ASP A 37 -7.50 4.95 -11.93
C ASP A 37 -6.44 4.76 -10.85
N TYR A 38 -6.48 5.59 -9.80
CA TYR A 38 -5.67 5.41 -8.60
C TYR A 38 -5.93 4.05 -7.96
N GLY A 39 -7.19 3.70 -7.71
CA GLY A 39 -7.56 2.41 -7.13
C GLY A 39 -7.13 1.22 -8.00
N ALA A 40 -7.33 1.31 -9.31
CA ALA A 40 -6.89 0.29 -10.26
C ALA A 40 -5.36 0.13 -10.25
N HIS A 41 -4.62 1.24 -10.24
CA HIS A 41 -3.16 1.23 -10.16
C HIS A 41 -2.68 0.61 -8.84
N MET A 42 -3.22 1.06 -7.71
CA MET A 42 -2.87 0.51 -6.40
C MET A 42 -3.13 -1.00 -6.31
N ALA A 43 -4.29 -1.47 -6.79
CA ALA A 43 -4.61 -2.88 -6.80
C ALA A 43 -3.64 -3.72 -7.65
N ALA A 44 -3.27 -3.22 -8.84
CA ALA A 44 -2.33 -3.89 -9.71
C ALA A 44 -0.92 -3.92 -9.11
N THR A 45 -0.44 -2.80 -8.57
CA THR A 45 0.88 -2.65 -7.95
C THR A 45 1.02 -3.51 -6.70
N LEU A 46 0.03 -3.49 -5.80
CA LEU A 46 0.00 -4.36 -4.63
C LEU A 46 0.01 -5.84 -5.05
N ALA A 47 -0.81 -6.22 -6.02
CA ALA A 47 -0.88 -7.59 -6.50
C ALA A 47 0.45 -8.09 -7.10
N ALA A 48 1.12 -7.25 -7.90
CA ALA A 48 2.42 -7.56 -8.46
C ALA A 48 3.48 -7.72 -7.35
N GLY A 49 3.60 -6.76 -6.44
CA GLY A 49 4.58 -6.83 -5.35
C GLY A 49 4.34 -7.99 -4.39
N LEU A 50 3.08 -8.35 -4.13
CA LEU A 50 2.72 -9.53 -3.32
C LEU A 50 3.11 -10.83 -4.03
N THR A 51 2.88 -10.90 -5.33
CA THR A 51 3.29 -12.04 -6.17
C THR A 51 4.79 -12.25 -6.14
N GLU A 52 5.58 -11.18 -6.29
CA GLU A 52 7.05 -11.23 -6.23
C GLU A 52 7.55 -11.77 -4.87
N ARG A 53 6.75 -11.57 -3.81
CA ARG A 53 6.99 -12.08 -2.46
C ARG A 53 6.39 -13.48 -2.20
N GLY A 54 5.95 -14.16 -3.26
CA GLY A 54 5.41 -15.52 -3.20
C GLY A 54 3.99 -15.63 -2.64
N TRP A 55 3.24 -14.53 -2.57
CA TRP A 55 1.84 -14.55 -2.14
C TRP A 55 0.88 -14.83 -3.29
N VAL A 56 -0.12 -15.66 -3.02
CA VAL A 56 -1.23 -15.91 -3.94
C VAL A 56 -2.29 -14.83 -3.76
N VAL A 57 -2.58 -14.09 -4.83
CA VAL A 57 -3.62 -13.07 -4.81
C VAL A 57 -4.99 -13.70 -5.03
N VAL A 58 -5.90 -13.56 -4.08
CA VAL A 58 -7.28 -14.05 -4.17
C VAL A 58 -8.22 -12.87 -4.37
N SER A 59 -9.13 -12.97 -5.33
CA SER A 59 -10.16 -11.94 -5.53
C SER A 59 -11.41 -12.52 -6.18
N GLY A 60 -12.43 -11.69 -6.38
CA GLY A 60 -13.75 -12.11 -6.81
C GLY A 60 -14.00 -12.11 -8.31
N GLY A 61 -13.01 -11.74 -9.14
CA GLY A 61 -13.16 -11.65 -10.59
C GLY A 61 -14.10 -10.54 -11.09
N ALA A 62 -14.62 -9.68 -10.21
CA ALA A 62 -15.52 -8.59 -10.60
C ALA A 62 -14.77 -7.50 -11.40
N TYR A 63 -15.52 -6.53 -11.95
CA TYR A 63 -14.93 -5.31 -12.51
C TYR A 63 -14.17 -4.50 -11.44
N GLY A 64 -13.40 -3.51 -11.89
CA GLY A 64 -12.66 -2.60 -11.02
C GLY A 64 -11.48 -3.28 -10.33
N ILE A 65 -11.40 -3.14 -9.01
CA ILE A 65 -10.27 -3.58 -8.17
C ILE A 65 -9.95 -5.07 -8.38
N ASP A 66 -10.94 -5.96 -8.35
CA ASP A 66 -10.73 -7.40 -8.52
C ASP A 66 -10.03 -7.70 -9.87
N GLY A 67 -10.51 -7.09 -10.96
CA GLY A 67 -9.91 -7.25 -12.27
C GLY A 67 -8.49 -6.69 -12.36
N ALA A 68 -8.24 -5.55 -11.72
CA ALA A 68 -6.92 -4.93 -11.69
C ALA A 68 -5.91 -5.77 -10.89
N ALA A 69 -6.31 -6.30 -9.73
CA ALA A 69 -5.48 -7.19 -8.91
C ALA A 69 -5.09 -8.47 -9.67
N HIS A 70 -6.06 -9.12 -10.34
CA HIS A 70 -5.75 -10.27 -11.18
C HIS A 70 -4.80 -9.89 -12.32
N ARG A 71 -5.05 -8.80 -13.05
CA ARG A 71 -4.16 -8.37 -14.14
C ARG A 71 -2.75 -8.07 -13.67
N GLY A 72 -2.58 -7.37 -12.54
CA GLY A 72 -1.28 -7.10 -11.93
C GLY A 72 -0.52 -8.38 -11.60
N THR A 73 -1.21 -9.36 -11.00
CA THR A 73 -0.64 -10.68 -10.71
C THR A 73 -0.18 -11.41 -11.98
N LEU A 74 -1.03 -11.43 -13.01
CA LEU A 74 -0.77 -12.18 -14.24
C LEU A 74 0.29 -11.52 -15.13
N ALA A 75 0.57 -10.23 -14.97
CA ALA A 75 1.63 -9.54 -15.67
C ALA A 75 3.02 -10.07 -15.25
N GLY A 76 3.20 -10.41 -13.97
CA GLY A 76 4.41 -11.02 -13.43
C GLY A 76 4.44 -12.55 -13.46
N ALA A 77 3.59 -13.20 -14.27
CA ALA A 77 3.41 -14.66 -14.29
C ALA A 77 3.09 -15.28 -12.90
N GLY A 78 2.38 -14.52 -12.08
CA GLY A 78 2.06 -14.86 -10.69
C GLY A 78 0.90 -15.81 -10.45
N ALA A 79 0.76 -16.21 -9.18
CA ALA A 79 -0.31 -17.07 -8.70
C ALA A 79 -1.55 -16.26 -8.28
N THR A 80 -2.70 -16.50 -8.91
CA THR A 80 -3.97 -15.86 -8.54
C THR A 80 -5.17 -16.81 -8.55
N VAL A 81 -6.11 -16.55 -7.64
CA VAL A 81 -7.37 -17.30 -7.50
C VAL A 81 -8.57 -16.37 -7.67
N ALA A 82 -9.40 -16.62 -8.68
CA ALA A 82 -10.70 -15.97 -8.81
C ALA A 82 -11.78 -16.84 -8.17
N VAL A 83 -12.44 -16.33 -7.13
CA VAL A 83 -13.58 -16.99 -6.49
C VAL A 83 -14.86 -16.45 -7.13
N LEU A 84 -15.67 -17.24 -7.81
CA LEU A 84 -16.85 -16.77 -8.54
C LEU A 84 -18.16 -16.94 -7.75
N ALA A 85 -19.13 -16.08 -8.05
CA ALA A 85 -20.50 -16.16 -7.55
C ALA A 85 -21.45 -16.89 -8.54
N CYS A 86 -20.87 -17.67 -9.45
CA CYS A 86 -21.53 -18.48 -10.48
C CYS A 86 -20.75 -19.79 -10.67
N GLY A 87 -21.22 -20.68 -11.54
CA GLY A 87 -20.46 -21.85 -11.96
C GLY A 87 -19.09 -21.46 -12.54
N VAL A 88 -18.06 -22.27 -12.29
CA VAL A 88 -16.66 -22.00 -12.71
C VAL A 88 -16.44 -22.05 -14.24
N ASP A 89 -17.41 -22.60 -14.96
CA ASP A 89 -17.51 -22.64 -16.42
C ASP A 89 -18.13 -21.36 -17.01
N ARG A 90 -18.75 -20.51 -16.19
CA ARG A 90 -19.36 -19.26 -16.64
C ARG A 90 -18.47 -18.05 -16.39
N SER A 91 -18.26 -17.27 -17.44
CA SER A 91 -17.58 -15.99 -17.34
C SER A 91 -18.56 -14.90 -16.92
N TYR A 92 -18.45 -14.46 -15.65
CA TYR A 92 -19.13 -13.27 -15.16
C TYR A 92 -18.17 -12.37 -14.38
N PRO A 93 -18.10 -11.06 -14.70
CA PRO A 93 -18.83 -10.41 -15.79
C PRO A 93 -18.29 -10.81 -17.18
N ARG A 94 -19.13 -10.70 -18.23
CA ARG A 94 -18.75 -11.14 -19.60
C ARG A 94 -17.51 -10.42 -20.13
N GLY A 95 -17.29 -9.15 -19.77
CA GLY A 95 -16.10 -8.40 -20.15
C GLY A 95 -14.79 -8.99 -19.59
N HIS A 96 -14.86 -9.84 -18.58
CA HIS A 96 -13.70 -10.53 -18.00
C HIS A 96 -13.51 -11.95 -18.53
N THR A 97 -14.18 -12.36 -19.61
CA THR A 97 -14.03 -13.71 -20.19
C THR A 97 -12.56 -14.04 -20.48
N GLY A 98 -11.85 -13.17 -21.19
CA GLY A 98 -10.43 -13.38 -21.48
C GLY A 98 -9.55 -13.45 -20.23
N LEU A 99 -9.84 -12.60 -19.24
CA LEU A 99 -9.13 -12.59 -17.95
C LEU A 99 -9.35 -13.90 -17.19
N LEU A 100 -10.59 -14.36 -17.03
CA LEU A 100 -10.93 -15.59 -16.32
C LEU A 100 -10.39 -16.84 -17.01
N THR A 101 -10.34 -16.85 -18.35
CA THR A 101 -9.67 -17.90 -19.12
C THR A 101 -8.18 -17.92 -18.81
N ARG A 102 -7.52 -16.75 -18.83
CA ARG A 102 -6.10 -16.65 -18.49
C ARG A 102 -5.82 -17.07 -17.05
N ILE A 103 -6.66 -16.67 -16.09
CA ILE A 103 -6.57 -17.13 -14.69
C ILE A 103 -6.68 -18.65 -14.63
N ALA A 104 -7.60 -19.29 -15.34
CA ALA A 104 -7.74 -20.73 -15.31
C ALA A 104 -6.57 -21.51 -15.94
N GLN A 105 -5.81 -20.87 -16.84
CA GLN A 105 -4.65 -21.49 -17.49
C GLN A 105 -3.42 -21.53 -16.58
N GLN A 106 -3.20 -20.48 -15.78
CA GLN A 106 -1.99 -20.34 -14.94
C GLN A 106 -2.26 -20.29 -13.43
N GLY A 107 -3.51 -20.14 -13.03
CA GLY A 107 -3.98 -20.12 -11.65
C GLY A 107 -5.28 -20.91 -11.47
N LEU A 108 -6.18 -20.38 -10.64
CA LEU A 108 -7.41 -21.09 -10.28
C LEU A 108 -8.64 -20.18 -10.43
N VAL A 109 -9.69 -20.74 -11.02
CA VAL A 109 -11.05 -20.21 -10.92
C VAL A 109 -11.84 -21.19 -10.06
N ILE A 110 -12.40 -20.73 -8.95
CA ILE A 110 -13.12 -21.57 -8.00
C ILE A 110 -14.52 -21.04 -7.75
N GLY A 111 -15.43 -21.90 -7.32
CA GLY A 111 -16.80 -21.52 -7.01
C GLY A 111 -17.53 -22.60 -6.23
N GLU A 112 -18.49 -22.18 -5.42
CA GLU A 112 -19.32 -23.10 -4.63
C GLU A 112 -20.51 -23.64 -5.44
N LEU A 113 -20.93 -22.91 -6.47
CA LEU A 113 -22.09 -23.26 -7.28
C LEU A 113 -21.71 -24.29 -8.35
N PRO A 114 -22.59 -25.27 -8.62
CA PRO A 114 -22.43 -26.21 -9.73
C PRO A 114 -22.14 -25.53 -11.08
N PRO A 115 -21.39 -26.19 -11.98
CA PRO A 115 -21.23 -25.72 -13.36
C PRO A 115 -22.59 -25.43 -14.02
N GLY A 116 -22.65 -24.35 -14.78
CA GLY A 116 -23.87 -23.87 -15.45
C GLY A 116 -24.73 -22.91 -14.63
N GLU A 117 -24.49 -22.75 -13.32
CA GLU A 117 -25.27 -21.85 -12.45
C GLU A 117 -24.97 -20.36 -12.67
N HIS A 118 -26.03 -19.54 -12.70
CA HIS A 118 -25.93 -18.10 -12.96
C HIS A 118 -25.67 -17.25 -11.69
N PRO A 119 -25.03 -16.08 -11.80
CA PRO A 119 -24.84 -15.20 -10.65
C PRO A 119 -26.15 -14.51 -10.25
N THR A 120 -26.36 -14.34 -8.94
CA THR A 120 -27.42 -13.48 -8.37
C THR A 120 -26.83 -12.54 -7.31
N PRO A 121 -27.49 -11.41 -6.98
CA PRO A 121 -26.99 -10.47 -5.97
C PRO A 121 -26.67 -11.13 -4.61
N SER A 122 -27.53 -12.03 -4.12
CA SER A 122 -27.30 -12.75 -2.86
C SER A 122 -26.08 -13.66 -2.92
N ARG A 123 -25.85 -14.33 -4.07
CA ARG A 123 -24.69 -15.21 -4.28
C ARG A 123 -23.36 -14.46 -4.20
N PHE A 124 -23.30 -13.18 -4.57
CA PHE A 124 -22.08 -12.36 -4.37
C PHE A 124 -21.74 -12.16 -2.90
N ILE A 125 -22.74 -11.94 -2.06
CA ILE A 125 -22.56 -11.75 -0.61
C ILE A 125 -22.07 -13.05 0.02
N VAL A 126 -22.73 -14.17 -0.33
CA VAL A 126 -22.37 -15.51 0.16
C VAL A 126 -20.94 -15.88 -0.26
N ARG A 127 -20.56 -15.65 -1.52
CA ARG A 127 -19.22 -15.92 -2.04
C ARG A 127 -18.11 -15.23 -1.25
N ASN A 128 -18.33 -14.00 -0.78
CA ASN A 128 -17.28 -13.20 -0.13
C ASN A 128 -16.72 -13.85 1.15
N ARG A 129 -17.51 -14.68 1.86
CA ARG A 129 -17.01 -15.43 3.03
C ARG A 129 -15.92 -16.44 2.65
N VAL A 130 -15.98 -17.00 1.44
CA VAL A 130 -14.98 -17.95 0.93
C VAL A 130 -13.67 -17.24 0.63
N ILE A 131 -13.73 -16.03 0.06
CA ILE A 131 -12.53 -15.19 -0.14
C ILE A 131 -11.86 -14.90 1.20
N ALA A 132 -12.63 -14.46 2.19
CA ALA A 132 -12.11 -14.16 3.53
C ALA A 132 -11.51 -15.40 4.22
N ALA A 133 -12.19 -16.55 4.14
CA ALA A 133 -11.74 -17.78 4.78
C ALA A 133 -10.52 -18.44 4.10
N LEU A 134 -10.34 -18.24 2.80
CA LEU A 134 -9.22 -18.81 2.04
C LEU A 134 -7.91 -18.03 2.21
N THR A 135 -7.91 -16.89 2.92
CA THR A 135 -6.78 -15.95 2.95
C THR A 135 -6.30 -15.64 4.35
N ARG A 136 -4.99 -15.34 4.49
CA ARG A 136 -4.40 -14.92 5.79
C ARG A 136 -4.80 -13.49 6.16
N GLY A 137 -5.12 -12.65 5.17
CA GLY A 137 -5.67 -11.32 5.38
C GLY A 137 -6.39 -10.76 4.15
N THR A 138 -7.09 -9.65 4.35
CA THR A 138 -7.89 -8.97 3.31
C THR A 138 -7.52 -7.49 3.23
N VAL A 139 -7.09 -7.06 2.05
CA VAL A 139 -6.82 -5.66 1.71
C VAL A 139 -8.00 -5.09 0.93
N VAL A 140 -8.59 -3.99 1.42
CA VAL A 140 -9.61 -3.22 0.72
C VAL A 140 -8.96 -2.00 0.08
N VAL A 141 -8.95 -1.94 -1.25
CA VAL A 141 -8.26 -0.86 -1.99
C VAL A 141 -9.14 0.39 -2.11
N GLU A 142 -10.38 0.21 -2.55
CA GLU A 142 -11.40 1.27 -2.58
C GLU A 142 -12.75 0.69 -2.20
N ALA A 143 -13.54 1.44 -1.45
CA ALA A 143 -14.89 1.09 -1.03
C ALA A 143 -15.68 2.33 -0.60
N ALA A 144 -16.87 2.52 -1.18
CA ALA A 144 -17.90 3.37 -0.57
C ALA A 144 -18.55 2.67 0.64
N TYR A 145 -19.26 3.40 1.50
CA TYR A 145 -19.86 2.89 2.76
C TYR A 145 -20.67 1.58 2.62
N ARG A 146 -21.33 1.37 1.48
CA ARG A 146 -22.16 0.19 1.20
C ARG A 146 -21.54 -0.78 0.19
N SER A 147 -20.23 -0.70 -0.02
CA SER A 147 -19.51 -1.59 -0.92
C SER A 147 -19.55 -3.04 -0.45
N GLY A 148 -19.74 -3.97 -1.38
CA GLY A 148 -19.66 -5.40 -1.11
C GLY A 148 -18.28 -5.85 -0.64
N SER A 149 -17.21 -5.11 -0.97
CA SER A 149 -15.84 -5.40 -0.49
C SER A 149 -15.72 -5.29 1.03
N LEU A 150 -16.48 -4.40 1.67
CA LEU A 150 -16.52 -4.27 3.13
C LEU A 150 -17.15 -5.49 3.80
N VAL A 151 -18.04 -6.20 3.10
CA VAL A 151 -18.59 -7.48 3.60
C VAL A 151 -17.49 -8.53 3.72
N THR A 152 -16.56 -8.58 2.75
CA THR A 152 -15.39 -9.46 2.78
C THR A 152 -14.47 -9.11 3.95
N ALA A 153 -14.16 -7.82 4.13
CA ALA A 153 -13.32 -7.37 5.25
C ALA A 153 -13.95 -7.71 6.62
N ARG A 154 -15.25 -7.43 6.81
CA ARG A 154 -15.95 -7.80 8.04
C ARG A 154 -16.00 -9.31 8.26
N ALA A 155 -16.08 -10.11 7.20
CA ALA A 155 -15.97 -11.57 7.32
C ALA A 155 -14.56 -11.98 7.76
N ALA A 156 -13.51 -11.37 7.21
CA ALA A 156 -12.13 -11.61 7.63
C ALA A 156 -11.92 -11.25 9.12
N GLN A 157 -12.44 -10.11 9.59
CA GLN A 157 -12.40 -9.72 11.02
C GLN A 157 -13.06 -10.76 11.92
N ARG A 158 -14.26 -11.24 11.56
CA ARG A 158 -14.96 -12.28 12.33
C ARG A 158 -14.20 -13.60 12.40
N LEU A 159 -13.37 -13.89 11.39
CA LEU A 159 -12.50 -15.06 11.34
C LEU A 159 -11.14 -14.85 12.03
N GLY A 160 -10.92 -13.69 12.67
CA GLY A 160 -9.64 -13.34 13.30
C GLY A 160 -8.51 -13.14 12.29
N ARG A 161 -8.82 -12.78 11.03
CA ARG A 161 -7.84 -12.50 9.97
C ARG A 161 -7.52 -11.02 9.93
N HIS A 162 -6.29 -10.70 9.50
CA HIS A 162 -5.88 -9.31 9.33
C HIS A 162 -6.73 -8.62 8.27
N THR A 163 -7.25 -7.45 8.60
CA THR A 163 -7.87 -6.54 7.64
C THR A 163 -7.02 -5.31 7.45
N MET A 164 -6.89 -4.91 6.20
CA MET A 164 -6.05 -3.80 5.78
C MET A 164 -6.83 -2.89 4.82
N GLY A 165 -6.48 -1.62 4.80
CA GLY A 165 -7.09 -0.61 3.92
C GLY A 165 -6.03 0.24 3.23
N VAL A 166 -6.22 0.49 1.93
CA VAL A 166 -5.38 1.44 1.18
C VAL A 166 -5.92 2.86 1.44
N PRO A 167 -5.07 3.82 1.85
CA PRO A 167 -5.53 5.18 2.05
C PRO A 167 -5.95 5.81 0.72
N GLY A 168 -6.86 6.76 0.79
CA GLY A 168 -7.27 7.56 -0.37
C GLY A 168 -7.77 8.94 0.06
N PRO A 169 -8.02 9.85 -0.89
CA PRO A 169 -8.41 11.22 -0.59
C PRO A 169 -9.66 11.29 0.32
N ALA A 170 -9.62 12.12 1.37
CA ALA A 170 -10.76 12.32 2.28
C ALA A 170 -12.02 12.84 1.55
N THR A 171 -11.83 13.49 0.41
CA THR A 171 -12.91 14.01 -0.46
C THR A 171 -13.50 12.95 -1.40
N SER A 172 -12.90 11.76 -1.50
CA SER A 172 -13.37 10.70 -2.38
C SER A 172 -14.42 9.82 -1.68
N ALA A 173 -15.64 9.78 -2.24
CA ALA A 173 -16.69 8.87 -1.78
C ALA A 173 -16.30 7.39 -1.90
N LEU A 174 -15.37 7.04 -2.81
CA LEU A 174 -14.84 5.69 -2.97
C LEU A 174 -13.78 5.33 -1.93
N SER A 175 -13.28 6.28 -1.15
CA SER A 175 -12.35 6.01 -0.03
C SER A 175 -13.06 5.97 1.32
N ALA A 176 -14.26 6.56 1.42
CA ALA A 176 -14.97 6.73 2.68
C ALA A 176 -15.20 5.42 3.46
N GLY A 177 -15.56 4.34 2.78
CA GLY A 177 -15.74 3.03 3.42
C GLY A 177 -14.42 2.40 3.89
N VAL A 178 -13.31 2.68 3.21
CA VAL A 178 -11.98 2.25 3.67
C VAL A 178 -11.56 3.07 4.89
N HIS A 179 -11.88 4.37 4.94
CA HIS A 179 -11.61 5.19 6.12
C HIS A 179 -12.34 4.68 7.35
N GLU A 180 -13.63 4.30 7.24
CA GLU A 180 -14.33 3.67 8.38
C GLU A 180 -13.68 2.34 8.77
N LEU A 181 -13.31 1.50 7.80
CA LEU A 181 -12.63 0.23 8.08
C LEU A 181 -11.32 0.45 8.85
N LEU A 182 -10.55 1.49 8.51
CA LEU A 182 -9.32 1.86 9.23
C LEU A 182 -9.61 2.40 10.64
N ARG A 183 -10.67 3.20 10.83
CA ARG A 183 -11.10 3.65 12.17
C ARG A 183 -11.57 2.49 13.04
N ASP A 184 -12.14 1.45 12.42
CA ASP A 184 -12.60 0.21 13.07
C ASP A 184 -11.44 -0.79 13.31
N GLY A 185 -10.19 -0.36 13.21
CA GLY A 185 -9.02 -1.14 13.61
C GLY A 185 -8.36 -1.95 12.49
N ALA A 186 -8.74 -1.77 11.23
CA ALA A 186 -7.93 -2.29 10.13
C ALA A 186 -6.61 -1.52 9.98
N THR A 187 -5.56 -2.22 9.54
CA THR A 187 -4.25 -1.60 9.37
C THR A 187 -4.15 -0.84 8.05
N LEU A 188 -3.63 0.38 8.08
CA LEU A 188 -3.32 1.13 6.87
C LEU A 188 -2.13 0.50 6.17
N VAL A 189 -2.28 0.23 4.87
CA VAL A 189 -1.18 -0.28 4.02
C VAL A 189 -1.11 0.53 2.72
N THR A 190 0.10 0.69 2.22
CA THR A 190 0.43 1.51 1.05
C THR A 190 1.30 0.75 0.04
N ASP A 191 1.95 -0.34 0.45
CA ASP A 191 2.68 -1.23 -0.46
C ASP A 191 2.52 -2.72 -0.08
N ALA A 192 3.08 -3.58 -0.91
CA ALA A 192 3.04 -5.03 -0.71
C ALA A 192 3.92 -5.53 0.45
N ALA A 193 4.95 -4.77 0.83
CA ALA A 193 5.83 -5.13 1.94
C ALA A 193 5.11 -4.98 3.27
N GLU A 194 4.38 -3.89 3.47
CA GLU A 194 3.53 -3.65 4.65
C GLU A 194 2.42 -4.70 4.77
N VAL A 195 1.84 -5.12 3.64
CA VAL A 195 0.88 -6.24 3.65
C VAL A 195 1.58 -7.52 4.10
N ALA A 196 2.70 -7.89 3.46
CA ALA A 196 3.44 -9.11 3.77
C ALA A 196 3.95 -9.16 5.21
N GLU A 197 4.34 -8.03 5.79
CA GLU A 197 4.73 -7.93 7.20
C GLU A 197 3.62 -8.34 8.15
N LEU A 198 2.39 -7.93 7.88
CA LEU A 198 1.25 -8.23 8.74
C LEU A 198 0.80 -9.68 8.67
N ILE A 199 0.85 -10.26 7.46
CA ILE A 199 0.28 -11.60 7.23
C ILE A 199 1.33 -12.68 7.05
N GLY A 200 2.62 -12.35 6.96
CA GLY A 200 3.70 -13.30 6.69
C GLY A 200 4.24 -14.00 7.90
N ASP A 201 5.43 -14.55 7.74
CA ASP A 201 6.13 -15.24 8.82
C ASP A 201 6.92 -14.24 9.67
N ILE A 202 7.21 -14.62 10.92
CA ILE A 202 7.96 -13.77 11.84
C ILE A 202 9.32 -13.41 11.21
N GLY A 203 9.59 -12.12 11.08
CA GLY A 203 10.82 -11.60 10.48
C GLY A 203 10.69 -11.10 9.03
N GLU A 204 9.54 -11.30 8.38
CA GLU A 204 9.25 -10.70 7.06
C GLU A 204 8.88 -9.21 7.16
N LEU A 205 9.76 -8.39 7.73
CA LEU A 205 9.49 -6.99 8.01
C LEU A 205 9.43 -6.13 6.74
N ALA A 206 8.58 -5.11 6.77
CA ALA A 206 8.61 -4.06 5.75
C ALA A 206 9.91 -3.26 5.93
N PRO A 207 10.53 -2.78 4.83
CA PRO A 207 11.73 -1.97 4.94
C PRO A 207 11.40 -0.67 5.68
N GLU A 208 12.28 -0.26 6.60
CA GLU A 208 12.11 1.01 7.29
C GLU A 208 12.11 2.17 6.29
N ARG A 209 11.03 2.94 6.29
CA ARG A 209 10.88 4.10 5.42
C ARG A 209 11.59 5.30 6.03
N ARG A 210 12.73 5.67 5.45
CA ARG A 210 13.48 6.86 5.81
C ARG A 210 13.54 7.80 4.60
N GLY A 211 13.33 9.08 4.84
CA GLY A 211 13.61 10.09 3.82
C GLY A 211 15.09 10.10 3.42
N PRO A 212 15.46 10.73 2.30
CA PRO A 212 16.86 10.87 1.95
C PRO A 212 17.60 11.58 3.10
N VAL A 213 18.73 11.01 3.52
CA VAL A 213 19.62 11.67 4.49
C VAL A 213 20.23 12.86 3.78
N LEU A 214 19.87 14.06 4.20
CA LEU A 214 20.47 15.27 3.64
C LEU A 214 21.83 15.48 4.31
N PRO A 215 22.83 16.02 3.60
CA PRO A 215 24.14 16.31 4.21
C PRO A 215 24.05 17.13 5.51
N ARG A 216 23.03 18.02 5.62
CA ARG A 216 22.77 18.81 6.83
C ARG A 216 22.27 17.99 8.04
N ASP A 217 21.71 16.82 7.80
CA ASP A 217 21.21 15.91 8.84
C ASP A 217 22.37 15.16 9.52
N LEU A 218 23.57 15.19 8.92
CA LEU A 218 24.80 14.66 9.50
C LEU A 218 25.54 15.68 10.38
N LEU A 219 25.14 16.95 10.35
CA LEU A 219 25.74 17.98 11.20
C LEU A 219 25.42 17.72 12.67
N PRO A 220 26.37 17.98 13.60
CA PRO A 220 26.09 18.02 15.03
C PRO A 220 24.88 18.92 15.34
N PRO A 221 24.07 18.62 16.38
CA PRO A 221 22.86 19.38 16.69
C PRO A 221 23.12 20.89 16.84
N GLU A 222 24.23 21.27 17.48
CA GLU A 222 24.63 22.65 17.72
C GLU A 222 24.98 23.36 16.40
N THR A 223 25.80 22.74 15.55
CA THR A 223 26.17 23.25 14.22
C THR A 223 24.95 23.37 13.30
N ARG A 224 24.00 22.43 13.38
CA ARG A 224 22.73 22.50 12.64
C ARG A 224 21.86 23.67 13.09
N GLN A 225 21.83 23.97 14.38
CA GLN A 225 21.08 25.09 14.94
C GLN A 225 21.68 26.44 14.52
N ILE A 226 23.02 26.53 14.44
CA ILE A 226 23.72 27.68 13.88
C ILE A 226 23.39 27.84 12.38
N LEU A 227 23.41 26.74 11.62
CA LEU A 227 23.03 26.76 10.20
C LEU A 227 21.58 27.26 9.99
N ALA A 228 20.66 26.83 10.84
CA ALA A 228 19.24 27.21 10.78
C ALA A 228 18.98 28.67 11.17
N ALA A 229 19.89 29.30 11.94
CA ALA A 229 19.78 30.70 12.36
C ALA A 229 20.25 31.70 11.29
N LEU A 230 20.91 31.22 10.22
CA LEU A 230 21.33 32.07 9.11
C LEU A 230 20.15 32.44 8.21
N PRO A 231 19.94 33.73 7.91
CA PRO A 231 18.89 34.16 7.01
C PRO A 231 19.21 33.79 5.56
N ALA A 232 18.17 33.64 4.75
CA ALA A 232 18.29 33.34 3.32
C ALA A 232 18.99 34.47 2.52
N SER A 233 18.98 35.70 3.05
CA SER A 233 19.63 36.87 2.47
C SER A 233 20.27 37.74 3.56
N GLY A 234 21.27 38.53 3.18
CA GLY A 234 22.06 39.34 4.11
C GLY A 234 23.31 38.60 4.61
N ALA A 235 24.15 39.30 5.37
CA ALA A 235 25.36 38.78 6.01
C ALA A 235 25.39 39.18 7.48
N PRO A 236 24.59 38.56 8.36
CA PRO A 236 24.63 38.85 9.78
C PRO A 236 25.98 38.47 10.39
N THR A 237 26.34 39.20 11.44
CA THR A 237 27.52 38.92 12.27
C THR A 237 27.35 37.64 13.07
N ALA A 238 28.46 37.05 13.52
CA ALA A 238 28.43 35.86 14.37
C ALA A 238 27.60 36.06 15.66
N ALA A 239 27.61 37.27 16.24
CA ALA A 239 26.83 37.59 17.43
C ALA A 239 25.31 37.62 17.17
N GLU A 240 24.89 38.07 15.98
CA GLU A 240 23.48 38.03 15.56
C GLU A 240 23.01 36.60 15.29
N ILE A 241 23.86 35.79 14.64
CA ILE A 241 23.60 34.37 14.41
C ILE A 241 23.55 33.61 15.74
N ALA A 242 24.45 33.89 16.68
CA ALA A 242 24.45 33.29 18.02
C ALA A 242 23.13 33.53 18.76
N ARG A 243 22.59 34.74 18.66
CA ARG A 243 21.29 35.10 19.26
C ARG A 243 20.15 34.30 18.64
N GLY A 244 20.12 34.17 17.32
CA GLY A 244 19.11 33.36 16.60
C GLY A 244 19.26 31.86 16.90
N ALA A 245 20.49 31.38 17.00
CA ALA A 245 20.83 30.01 17.34
C ALA A 245 20.73 29.71 18.83
N ARG A 246 20.46 30.71 19.69
CA ARG A 246 20.41 30.58 21.16
C ARG A 246 21.66 29.89 21.73
N THR A 247 22.82 30.30 21.24
CA THR A 247 24.12 29.81 21.67
C THR A 247 25.06 30.98 21.99
N THR A 248 26.27 30.70 22.46
CA THR A 248 27.27 31.74 22.74
C THR A 248 27.91 32.27 21.44
N PRO A 249 28.45 33.50 21.43
CA PRO A 249 29.20 34.00 20.29
C PRO A 249 30.38 33.09 19.89
N ASP A 250 31.08 32.50 20.86
CA ASP A 250 32.24 31.65 20.62
C ASP A 250 31.82 30.33 19.94
N ASP A 251 30.76 29.69 20.42
CA ASP A 251 30.20 28.47 19.82
C ASP A 251 29.64 28.74 18.42
N ALA A 252 28.99 29.90 18.23
CA ALA A 252 28.52 30.33 16.93
C ALA A 252 29.68 30.51 15.93
N VAL A 253 30.78 31.12 16.35
CA VAL A 253 31.98 31.27 15.53
C VAL A 253 32.57 29.90 15.18
N ALA A 254 32.73 29.01 16.16
CA ALA A 254 33.25 27.66 15.95
C ALA A 254 32.39 26.88 14.93
N GLY A 255 31.07 26.87 15.13
CA GLY A 255 30.14 26.22 14.21
C GLY A 255 30.09 26.87 12.82
N LEU A 256 30.26 28.19 12.70
CA LEU A 256 30.33 28.88 11.40
C LEU A 256 31.59 28.51 10.62
N TYR A 257 32.72 28.31 11.28
CA TYR A 257 33.93 27.81 10.62
C TYR A 257 33.80 26.35 10.21
N GLU A 258 33.18 25.50 11.03
CA GLU A 258 32.84 24.13 10.65
C GLU A 258 31.94 24.11 9.42
N LEU A 259 30.85 24.87 9.44
CA LEU A 259 29.92 25.02 8.32
C LEU A 259 30.61 25.55 7.05
N ARG A 260 31.59 26.44 7.20
CA ARG A 260 32.40 26.92 6.07
C ARG A 260 33.27 25.81 5.48
N SER A 261 33.90 24.99 6.32
CA SER A 261 34.72 23.86 5.87
C SER A 261 33.90 22.83 5.09
N LEU A 262 32.63 22.68 5.46
CA LEU A 262 31.65 21.81 4.79
C LEU A 262 30.95 22.50 3.61
N GLY A 263 31.30 23.75 3.31
CA GLY A 263 30.79 24.49 2.15
C GLY A 263 29.37 25.04 2.31
N TYR A 264 28.80 25.09 3.53
CA TYR A 264 27.45 25.62 3.78
C TYR A 264 27.41 27.14 3.86
N VAL A 265 28.47 27.77 4.33
CA VAL A 265 28.53 29.22 4.53
C VAL A 265 29.82 29.81 3.98
N GLU A 266 29.76 31.08 3.63
CA GLU A 266 30.88 31.90 3.23
C GLU A 266 30.93 33.17 4.07
N ARG A 267 32.15 33.63 4.37
CA ARG A 267 32.36 34.86 5.14
C ARG A 267 32.41 36.05 4.20
N HIS A 268 31.63 37.08 4.51
CA HIS A 268 31.58 38.36 3.79
C HIS A 268 31.86 39.50 4.77
N GLY A 269 33.11 39.95 4.83
CA GLY A 269 33.57 40.90 5.84
C GLY A 269 33.43 40.31 7.25
N ASP A 270 32.67 40.99 8.11
CA ASP A 270 32.35 40.52 9.47
C ASP A 270 31.08 39.67 9.55
N GLY A 271 30.39 39.49 8.42
CA GLY A 271 29.16 38.73 8.31
C GLY A 271 29.32 37.37 7.64
N TRP A 272 28.28 36.55 7.73
CA TRP A 272 28.23 35.20 7.15
C TRP A 272 27.02 35.02 6.26
N LYS A 273 27.20 34.39 5.10
CA LYS A 273 26.13 34.09 4.15
C LYS A 273 26.06 32.60 3.87
N LEU A 274 24.86 32.11 3.57
CA LEU A 274 24.68 30.78 3.02
C LEU A 274 25.29 30.71 1.61
N THR A 275 26.01 29.63 1.31
CA THR A 275 26.44 29.36 -0.07
C THR A 275 25.25 28.92 -0.92
N ARG A 276 25.37 29.02 -2.25
CA ARG A 276 24.33 28.48 -3.17
C ARG A 276 24.06 26.99 -2.92
N GLN A 277 25.07 26.21 -2.53
CA GLN A 277 24.95 24.80 -2.20
C GLN A 277 24.08 24.57 -0.94
N ALA A 278 24.21 25.40 0.09
CA ALA A 278 23.33 25.37 1.25
C ALA A 278 21.89 25.75 0.90
N VAL A 279 21.71 26.77 0.06
CA VAL A 279 20.37 27.23 -0.37
C VAL A 279 19.65 26.17 -1.24
N ILE A 280 20.38 25.49 -2.13
CA ILE A 280 19.84 24.41 -2.98
C ILE A 280 19.52 23.16 -2.13
N SER A 281 20.34 22.82 -1.13
CA SER A 281 20.03 21.71 -0.20
C SER A 281 18.77 21.95 0.65
N GLY A 282 18.28 23.20 0.71
CA GLY A 282 17.06 23.60 1.42
C GLY A 282 15.81 23.74 0.54
N ARG A 283 15.96 23.96 -0.77
CA ARG A 283 14.84 24.03 -1.73
C ARG A 283 14.83 22.75 -2.57
N ARG A 284 13.81 21.91 -2.36
CA ARG A 284 13.47 20.84 -3.31
C ARG A 284 13.39 21.44 -4.72
N ASP A 285 14.18 20.95 -5.66
CA ASP A 285 13.71 20.89 -7.03
C ASP A 285 12.58 19.84 -7.06
N PRO A 286 11.38 20.18 -7.56
CA PRO A 286 10.45 19.13 -7.95
C PRO A 286 11.10 18.42 -9.15
N GLU A 287 11.30 17.10 -9.05
CA GLU A 287 11.70 16.32 -10.22
C GLU A 287 10.72 16.61 -11.38
N PRO A 288 11.22 16.80 -12.61
CA PRO A 288 10.36 16.98 -13.75
C PRO A 288 9.55 15.70 -14.00
N CYS A 289 8.23 15.90 -14.12
CA CYS A 289 7.21 14.90 -14.45
C CYS A 289 7.52 14.15 -15.75
#